data_AF-A0A165CR11-F1
#
_entry.id   AF-A0A165CR11-F1
#
_cell.length_a   1.000
_cell.length_b   1.000
_cell.length_c   1.000
_cell.angle_alpha   90.00
_cell.angle_beta   90.00
_cell.angle_gamma   90.00
#
_symmetry.space_group_name_H-M   'P 1'
#
loop_
_entity.id
_entity.type
_entity.pdbx_description
1 polymer ?
#
loop_
_entity_poly.entity_id
_entity_poly.type
_entity_poly.pdbx_seq_one_letter_code
_entity_poly.pdbx_strand_id
1 'polypeptide(L)'
;MTWAVGSTIRELFKSSYKPQGGQLGIAVSITLFSGAVLFQASVDDGVQPDNWNWVAGKTATVKRYSRSSFFVGRNAAAKGAGAVERQQKLAAELTYAAHGGALPIRLKGMDLTNPVGVIVVSGLPQEQDHQLVFDACRKVLWSREMSSVCK
;
A
#
# COMPACT_ATOMS: atom_id res chain seq x y z
N MET A 1 -15.46 5.94 -2.99
CA MET A 1 -14.50 5.10 -3.74
C MET A 1 -13.58 4.35 -2.80
N THR A 2 -13.01 4.99 -1.77
CA THR A 2 -12.09 4.36 -0.80
C THR A 2 -12.69 3.15 -0.09
N TRP A 3 -13.98 3.20 0.29
CA TRP A 3 -14.70 2.04 0.83
C TRP A 3 -14.63 0.83 -0.10
N ALA A 4 -14.98 1.00 -1.38
CA ALA A 4 -14.95 -0.09 -2.36
C ALA A 4 -13.54 -0.70 -2.49
N VAL A 5 -12.50 0.15 -2.57
CA VAL A 5 -11.11 -0.32 -2.61
C VAL A 5 -10.75 -1.09 -1.34
N GLY A 6 -11.01 -0.54 -0.16
CA GLY A 6 -10.72 -1.18 1.12
C GLY A 6 -11.45 -2.53 1.30
N SER A 7 -12.74 -2.58 0.95
CA SER A 7 -13.52 -3.83 0.96
C SER A 7 -12.99 -4.84 -0.05
N THR A 8 -12.63 -4.43 -1.26
CA THR A 8 -12.04 -5.32 -2.26
C THR A 8 -10.67 -5.85 -1.81
N ILE A 9 -9.83 -5.05 -1.16
CA ILE A 9 -8.56 -5.54 -0.56
C ILE A 9 -8.86 -6.66 0.44
N ARG A 10 -9.82 -6.45 1.34
CA ARG A 10 -10.24 -7.48 2.31
C ARG A 10 -10.76 -8.74 1.62
N GLU A 11 -11.61 -8.61 0.62
CA GLU A 11 -12.17 -9.75 -0.12
C GLU A 11 -11.07 -10.56 -0.81
N LEU A 12 -10.18 -9.89 -1.55
CA LEU A 12 -9.06 -10.53 -2.23
C LEU A 12 -8.11 -11.20 -1.24
N PHE A 13 -7.84 -10.55 -0.11
CA PHE A 13 -7.04 -11.15 0.96
C PHE A 13 -7.66 -12.48 1.43
N LYS A 14 -8.94 -12.46 1.81
CA LYS A 14 -9.63 -13.64 2.33
C LYS A 14 -9.77 -14.78 1.30
N SER A 15 -9.89 -14.45 0.01
CA SER A 15 -10.00 -15.45 -1.05
C SER A 15 -8.65 -16.07 -1.43
N SER A 16 -7.58 -15.27 -1.43
CA SER A 16 -6.31 -15.65 -2.05
C SER A 16 -5.25 -16.09 -1.05
N TYR A 17 -5.38 -15.72 0.22
CA TYR A 17 -4.38 -16.02 1.25
C TYR A 17 -5.00 -16.88 2.34
N LYS A 18 -4.29 -17.94 2.71
CA LYS A 18 -4.65 -18.85 3.81
C LYS A 18 -3.45 -18.98 4.74
N PRO A 19 -3.67 -19.08 6.06
CA PRO A 19 -2.58 -19.32 7.00
C PRO A 19 -1.91 -20.66 6.68
N GLN A 20 -0.58 -20.67 6.59
CA GLN A 20 0.24 -21.87 6.44
C GLN A 20 0.79 -22.31 7.81
N GLY A 21 -0.08 -22.25 8.83
CA GLY A 21 0.28 -22.30 10.25
C GLY A 21 0.25 -20.91 10.89
N GLY A 22 -0.16 -20.85 12.17
CA GLY A 22 -0.32 -19.58 12.91
C GLY A 22 -1.49 -18.72 12.43
N GLN A 23 -1.53 -17.48 12.93
CA GLN A 23 -2.51 -16.46 12.54
C GLN A 23 -2.00 -15.65 11.36
N LEU A 24 -2.89 -15.23 10.47
CA LEU A 24 -2.57 -14.38 9.33
C LEU A 24 -3.53 -13.19 9.31
N GLY A 25 -3.00 -11.99 9.09
CA GLY A 25 -3.80 -10.78 9.02
C GLY A 25 -3.08 -9.65 8.32
N ILE A 26 -3.86 -8.68 7.84
CA ILE A 26 -3.32 -7.46 7.23
C ILE A 26 -3.95 -6.20 7.83
N ALA A 27 -3.12 -5.18 8.01
CA ALA A 27 -3.56 -3.81 8.21
C ALA A 27 -3.76 -3.12 6.85
N VAL A 28 -4.89 -2.44 6.68
CA VAL A 28 -5.24 -1.67 5.48
C VAL A 28 -5.50 -0.23 5.87
N SER A 29 -4.92 0.72 5.14
CA SER A 29 -5.10 2.14 5.38
C SER A 29 -5.21 2.93 4.07
N ILE A 30 -6.15 3.85 4.01
CA ILE A 30 -6.31 4.81 2.91
C ILE A 30 -6.38 6.21 3.52
N THR A 31 -5.36 7.00 3.28
CA THR A 31 -5.21 8.33 3.89
C THR A 31 -4.87 9.39 2.85
N LEU A 32 -5.36 10.60 3.05
CA LEU A 32 -4.87 11.78 2.33
C LEU A 32 -3.64 12.35 3.04
N PHE A 33 -2.77 13.01 2.29
CA PHE A 33 -1.59 13.66 2.89
C PHE A 33 -1.92 14.89 3.74
N SER A 34 -3.17 15.37 3.68
CA SER A 34 -3.76 16.32 4.62
C SER A 34 -4.01 15.73 6.02
N GLY A 35 -3.91 14.40 6.18
CA GLY A 35 -4.17 13.68 7.43
C GLY A 35 -5.56 13.05 7.53
N ALA A 36 -6.45 13.30 6.57
CA ALA A 36 -7.77 12.67 6.57
C ALA A 36 -7.68 11.15 6.35
N VAL A 37 -8.24 10.38 7.28
CA VAL A 37 -8.38 8.93 7.17
C VAL A 37 -9.67 8.62 6.43
N LEU A 38 -9.55 8.00 5.26
CA LEU A 38 -10.70 7.68 4.39
C LEU A 38 -11.17 6.23 4.54
N PHE A 39 -10.28 5.35 4.99
CA PHE A 39 -10.55 3.95 5.31
C PHE A 39 -9.42 3.39 6.16
N GLN A 40 -9.73 2.60 7.17
CA GLN A 40 -8.73 1.88 7.96
C GLN A 40 -9.35 0.61 8.53
N ALA A 41 -8.65 -0.53 8.41
CA ALA A 41 -9.14 -1.80 8.91
C ALA A 41 -8.00 -2.77 9.26
N SER A 42 -8.19 -3.55 10.31
CA SER A 42 -7.48 -4.80 10.54
C SER A 42 -8.31 -5.95 9.96
N VAL A 43 -7.69 -6.84 9.18
CA VAL A 43 -8.36 -7.97 8.55
C VAL A 43 -7.80 -9.27 9.09
N ASP A 44 -8.71 -10.10 9.63
CA ASP A 44 -8.43 -11.36 10.35
C ASP A 44 -7.56 -11.17 11.61
N ASP A 45 -7.17 -12.26 12.25
CA ASP A 45 -6.66 -12.30 13.63
C ASP A 45 -5.13 -12.21 13.75
N GLY A 46 -4.40 -12.18 12.62
CA GLY A 46 -2.94 -12.06 12.62
C GLY A 46 -2.39 -10.63 12.65
N VAL A 47 -3.22 -9.60 12.75
CA VAL A 47 -2.77 -8.20 12.76
C VAL A 47 -2.16 -7.83 14.11
N GLN A 48 -0.94 -7.31 14.09
CA GLN A 48 -0.18 -6.88 15.25
C GLN A 48 -0.02 -5.34 15.28
N PRO A 49 0.23 -4.73 16.46
CA PRO A 49 0.48 -3.29 16.56
C PRO A 49 1.60 -2.79 15.64
N ASP A 50 2.66 -3.59 15.45
CA ASP A 50 3.77 -3.23 14.58
C ASP A 50 3.37 -3.03 13.12
N ASN A 51 2.32 -3.72 12.64
CA ASN A 51 1.82 -3.51 11.27
C ASN A 51 1.39 -2.05 11.03
N TRP A 52 0.94 -1.34 12.06
CA TRP A 52 0.60 0.08 11.94
C TRP A 52 1.84 0.99 11.88
N ASN A 53 2.96 0.59 12.51
CA ASN A 53 4.25 1.27 12.31
C ASN A 53 4.72 1.12 10.86
N TRP A 54 4.59 -0.09 10.28
CA TRP A 54 4.85 -0.32 8.87
C TRP A 54 3.93 0.50 7.96
N VAL A 55 2.64 0.64 8.30
CA VAL A 55 1.71 1.51 7.56
C VAL A 55 2.19 2.97 7.59
N ALA A 56 2.61 3.47 8.75
CA ALA A 56 3.14 4.83 8.89
C ALA A 56 4.43 5.04 8.07
N GLY A 57 5.39 4.11 8.18
CA GLY A 57 6.64 4.17 7.44
C GLY A 57 6.45 4.08 5.92
N LYS A 58 5.57 3.18 5.45
CA LYS A 58 5.24 3.05 4.02
C LYS A 58 4.55 4.33 3.51
N THR A 59 3.66 4.92 4.32
CA THR A 59 3.01 6.21 4.02
C THR A 59 4.04 7.34 3.87
N ALA A 60 4.98 7.45 4.81
CA ALA A 60 6.04 8.45 4.76
C ALA A 60 6.92 8.29 3.52
N THR A 61 7.25 7.06 3.13
CA THR A 61 7.99 6.76 1.89
C THR A 61 7.24 7.27 0.66
N VAL A 62 5.96 6.94 0.52
CA VAL A 62 5.17 7.40 -0.65
C VAL A 62 5.03 8.92 -0.65
N LYS A 63 4.80 9.54 0.51
CA LYS A 63 4.71 11.01 0.65
C LYS A 63 6.00 11.71 0.21
N ARG A 64 7.17 11.15 0.57
CA ARG A 64 8.48 11.72 0.24
C ARG A 64 8.85 11.53 -1.23
N TYR A 65 8.62 10.34 -1.77
CA TYR A 65 9.14 9.95 -3.09
C TYR A 65 8.11 10.01 -4.22
N SER A 66 6.83 10.21 -3.91
CA SER A 66 5.73 10.23 -4.90
C SER A 66 5.64 8.98 -5.79
N ARG A 67 6.20 7.87 -5.31
CA ARG A 67 6.26 6.55 -5.94
C ARG A 67 5.82 5.48 -4.95
N SER A 68 5.44 4.29 -5.43
CA SER A 68 5.12 3.18 -4.54
C SER A 68 6.31 2.84 -3.65
N SER A 69 6.04 2.41 -2.42
CA SER A 69 7.09 2.00 -1.48
C SER A 69 7.93 0.84 -2.05
N PHE A 70 7.29 -0.05 -2.81
CA PHE A 70 7.96 -1.13 -3.55
C PHE A 70 8.96 -0.59 -4.59
N PHE A 71 8.55 0.39 -5.42
CA PHE A 71 9.44 0.99 -6.41
C PHE A 71 10.66 1.63 -5.75
N VAL A 72 10.47 2.35 -4.64
CA VAL A 72 11.58 2.99 -3.92
C VAL A 72 12.61 1.95 -3.46
N GLY A 73 12.16 0.86 -2.85
CA GLY A 73 13.05 -0.23 -2.41
C GLY A 73 13.75 -0.92 -3.56
N ARG A 74 13.01 -1.32 -4.60
CA ARG A 74 13.59 -2.00 -5.78
C ARG A 74 14.55 -1.12 -6.57
N ASN A 75 14.26 0.17 -6.69
CA ASN A 75 15.14 1.13 -7.34
C ASN A 75 16.44 1.37 -6.54
N ALA A 76 16.36 1.38 -5.21
CA ALA A 76 17.57 1.42 -4.37
C ALA A 76 18.41 0.15 -4.54
N ALA A 77 17.78 -1.03 -4.54
CA ALA A 77 18.47 -2.30 -4.77
C ALA A 77 19.15 -2.34 -6.15
N ALA A 78 18.49 -1.85 -7.20
CA ALA A 78 19.04 -1.78 -8.55
C ALA A 78 20.26 -0.84 -8.67
N LYS A 79 20.39 0.14 -7.77
CA LYS A 79 21.52 1.09 -7.74
C LYS A 79 22.72 0.60 -6.91
N GLY A 80 22.61 -0.58 -6.28
CA GLY A 80 23.68 -1.20 -5.50
C GLY A 80 23.69 -0.83 -4.01
N ALA A 81 24.63 -1.44 -3.29
CA ALA A 81 24.68 -1.46 -1.81
C ALA A 81 24.64 -0.05 -1.17
N GLY A 82 25.37 0.92 -1.72
CA GLY A 82 25.38 2.28 -1.15
C GLY A 82 24.02 3.00 -1.20
N ALA A 83 23.18 2.70 -2.19
CA ALA A 83 21.82 3.23 -2.24
C ALA A 83 20.88 2.54 -1.24
N VAL A 84 21.08 1.24 -1.02
CA VAL A 84 20.38 0.46 0.00
C VAL A 84 20.71 0.96 1.40
N GLU A 85 22.01 1.15 1.71
CA GLU A 85 22.45 1.71 3.00
C GLU A 85 21.85 3.09 3.27
N ARG A 86 21.79 3.95 2.24
CA ARG A 86 21.15 5.27 2.38
C ARG A 86 19.66 5.16 2.69
N GLN A 87 18.95 4.20 2.08
CA GLN A 87 17.55 3.93 2.44
C GLN A 87 17.42 3.37 3.85
N GLN A 88 18.30 2.46 4.26
CA GLN A 88 18.30 1.90 5.62
C GLN A 88 18.52 2.96 6.70
N LYS A 89 19.39 3.95 6.44
CA LYS A 89 19.58 5.11 7.34
C LYS A 89 18.31 5.93 7.51
N LEU A 90 17.49 6.04 6.46
CA LEU A 90 16.18 6.70 6.54
C LEU A 90 15.12 5.80 7.19
N ALA A 91 15.31 4.48 7.16
CA ALA A 91 14.39 3.50 7.71
C ALA A 91 14.55 3.26 9.23
N ALA A 92 15.39 4.05 9.92
CA ALA A 92 15.53 4.00 11.37
C ALA A 92 14.14 4.09 12.03
N GLU A 93 13.84 3.12 12.90
CA GLU A 93 12.55 3.00 13.60
C GLU A 93 11.31 3.08 12.67
N LEU A 94 11.43 2.57 11.43
CA LEU A 94 10.36 2.62 10.42
C LEU A 94 9.91 4.04 10.03
N THR A 95 10.74 5.06 10.25
CA THR A 95 10.45 6.44 9.81
C THR A 95 10.14 6.50 8.30
N TYR A 96 10.87 5.72 7.50
CA TYR A 96 10.58 5.47 6.08
C TYR A 96 10.71 3.97 5.78
N ALA A 97 9.63 3.32 5.38
CA ALA A 97 9.65 1.91 4.99
C ALA A 97 9.57 1.77 3.46
N ALA A 98 10.69 1.44 2.81
CA ALA A 98 10.80 1.19 1.37
C ALA A 98 10.46 -0.27 1.00
N HIS A 99 9.42 -0.83 1.63
CA HIS A 99 8.93 -2.19 1.39
C HIS A 99 7.56 -2.14 0.73
N GLY A 100 7.26 -3.11 -0.13
CA GLY A 100 5.99 -3.18 -0.87
C GLY A 100 4.74 -3.13 0.00
N GLY A 101 3.65 -2.65 -0.60
CA GLY A 101 2.36 -2.50 0.07
C GLY A 101 1.75 -1.09 0.03
N ALA A 102 2.47 -0.05 -0.40
CA ALA A 102 1.90 1.29 -0.53
C ALA A 102 1.89 1.84 -1.95
N LEU A 103 0.73 2.38 -2.37
CA LEU A 103 0.50 2.99 -3.68
C LEU A 103 0.03 4.45 -3.54
N PRO A 104 0.58 5.39 -4.33
CA PRO A 104 0.13 6.78 -4.33
C PRO A 104 -1.27 6.92 -4.96
N ILE A 105 -2.11 7.78 -4.37
CA ILE A 105 -3.40 8.19 -4.93
C ILE A 105 -3.21 9.44 -5.76
N ARG A 106 -3.61 9.39 -7.03
CA ARG A 106 -3.54 10.50 -7.98
C ARG A 106 -4.92 10.81 -8.52
N LEU A 107 -5.16 12.09 -8.83
CA LEU A 107 -6.40 12.52 -9.47
C LEU A 107 -6.28 12.31 -10.98
N LYS A 108 -7.34 11.81 -11.62
CA LYS A 108 -7.39 11.59 -13.06
C LYS A 108 -7.11 12.91 -13.80
N GLY A 109 -6.19 12.88 -14.76
CA GLY A 109 -5.78 14.07 -15.52
C GLY A 109 -4.76 14.96 -14.80
N MET A 110 -4.31 14.58 -13.60
CA MET A 110 -3.26 15.27 -12.83
C MET A 110 -2.06 14.34 -12.58
N ASP A 111 -1.73 13.50 -13.55
CA ASP A 111 -0.71 12.45 -13.38
C ASP A 111 0.70 13.00 -13.15
N LEU A 112 0.94 14.25 -13.57
CA LEU A 112 2.19 14.98 -13.40
C LEU A 112 2.31 15.74 -12.06
N THR A 113 1.24 15.84 -11.26
CA THR A 113 1.29 16.55 -9.96
C THR A 113 1.78 15.63 -8.85
N ASN A 114 1.93 16.12 -7.63
CA ASN A 114 2.14 15.25 -6.48
C ASN A 114 0.87 14.43 -6.17
N PRO A 115 0.99 13.21 -5.61
CA PRO A 115 -0.16 12.45 -5.16
C PRO A 115 -0.86 13.16 -4.00
N VAL A 116 -2.17 12.94 -3.86
CA VAL A 116 -3.00 13.56 -2.82
C VAL A 116 -3.11 12.70 -1.56
N GLY A 117 -2.73 11.42 -1.66
CA GLY A 117 -2.81 10.45 -0.58
C GLY A 117 -2.13 9.13 -0.93
N VAL A 118 -2.41 8.12 -0.12
CA VAL A 118 -1.81 6.79 -0.25
C VAL A 118 -2.80 5.70 0.16
N ILE A 119 -2.70 4.54 -0.49
CA ILE A 119 -3.33 3.28 -0.07
C ILE A 119 -2.21 2.36 0.40
N VAL A 120 -2.34 1.79 1.59
CA VAL A 120 -1.33 0.95 2.22
C VAL A 120 -1.94 -0.37 2.69
N VAL A 121 -1.21 -1.45 2.44
CA VAL A 121 -1.41 -2.78 3.02
C VAL A 121 -0.13 -3.18 3.75
N SER A 122 -0.28 -3.82 4.90
CA SER A 122 0.83 -4.40 5.66
C SER A 122 0.43 -5.68 6.38
N GLY A 123 1.18 -6.75 6.16
CA GLY A 123 1.02 -8.02 6.88
C GLY A 123 1.47 -9.25 6.10
N LEU A 124 1.68 -9.11 4.78
CA LEU A 124 2.21 -10.15 3.90
C LEU A 124 3.70 -9.90 3.55
N PRO A 125 4.40 -10.87 2.94
CA PRO A 125 5.64 -10.60 2.22
C PRO A 125 5.50 -9.41 1.26
N GLN A 126 6.55 -8.60 1.12
CA GLN A 126 6.45 -7.28 0.49
C GLN A 126 5.88 -7.30 -0.94
N GLU A 127 6.20 -8.32 -1.75
CA GLU A 127 5.70 -8.47 -3.12
C GLU A 127 4.20 -8.75 -3.10
N GLN A 128 3.74 -9.55 -2.15
CA GLN A 128 2.33 -9.91 -1.99
C GLN A 128 1.52 -8.73 -1.45
N ASP A 129 2.04 -8.00 -0.45
CA ASP A 129 1.45 -6.73 0.02
C ASP A 129 1.26 -5.76 -1.16
N HIS A 130 2.29 -5.60 -2.01
CA HIS A 130 2.23 -4.72 -3.18
C HIS A 130 1.25 -5.21 -4.25
N GLN A 131 1.26 -6.50 -4.54
CA GLN A 131 0.38 -7.10 -5.54
C GLN A 131 -1.09 -7.02 -5.13
N LEU A 132 -1.40 -7.30 -3.86
CA LEU A 132 -2.76 -7.26 -3.32
C LEU A 132 -3.38 -5.86 -3.44
N VAL A 133 -2.65 -4.82 -3.04
CA VAL A 133 -3.15 -3.44 -3.15
C VAL A 133 -3.31 -3.02 -4.62
N PHE A 134 -2.40 -3.44 -5.49
CA PHE A 134 -2.47 -3.15 -6.93
C PHE A 134 -3.68 -3.83 -7.59
N ASP A 135 -3.89 -5.11 -7.32
CA ASP A 135 -5.01 -5.87 -7.89
C ASP A 135 -6.36 -5.36 -7.41
N ALA A 136 -6.47 -4.97 -6.13
CA ALA A 136 -7.69 -4.36 -5.64
C ALA A 136 -8.01 -3.04 -6.34
N CYS A 137 -7.01 -2.16 -6.49
CA CYS A 137 -7.18 -0.90 -7.22
C CYS A 137 -7.58 -1.15 -8.67
N ARG A 138 -6.88 -2.06 -9.36
CA ARG A 138 -7.18 -2.44 -10.75
C ARG A 138 -8.61 -2.97 -10.90
N LYS A 139 -9.04 -3.87 -10.02
CA LYS A 139 -10.40 -4.45 -10.04
C LYS A 139 -11.48 -3.39 -9.89
N VAL A 140 -11.32 -2.45 -8.95
CA VAL A 140 -12.29 -1.37 -8.73
C VAL A 140 -12.31 -0.38 -9.90
N LEU A 141 -11.15 0.00 -10.44
CA LEU A 141 -11.08 0.91 -11.58
C LEU A 141 -11.72 0.29 -12.83
N TRP A 142 -11.42 -0.97 -13.12
CA TRP A 142 -11.97 -1.71 -14.25
C TRP A 142 -13.50 -1.84 -14.18
N SER A 143 -14.02 -2.21 -13.01
CA SER A 143 -15.48 -2.37 -12.80
C SER A 143 -16.24 -1.06 -13.07
N ARG A 144 -15.62 0.08 -12.78
CA ARG A 144 -16.22 1.40 -13.04
C ARG A 144 -16.16 1.79 -14.51
N GLU A 145 -15.07 1.49 -15.20
CA GLU A 145 -14.93 1.75 -16.63
C GLU A 145 -15.98 0.96 -17.43
N MET A 146 -16.17 -0.33 -17.13
CA MET A 146 -17.24 -1.14 -17.72
C MET A 146 -18.64 -0.57 -17.43
N SER A 147 -18.89 -0.13 -16.20
CA SER A 147 -20.16 0.50 -15.82
C SER A 147 -20.44 1.82 -16.56
N SER A 148 -19.39 2.48 -17.08
CA SER A 148 -19.52 3.69 -17.91
C SER A 148 -19.66 3.40 -19.40
N VAL A 149 -19.18 2.25 -19.87
CA VAL A 149 -19.30 1.82 -21.28
C VAL A 149 -20.64 1.14 -21.57
N CYS A 150 -21.23 0.44 -20.59
CA CYS A 150 -22.52 -0.24 -20.74
C CYS A 150 -23.74 0.65 -20.46
N LYS A 151 -23.60 1.98 -20.53
CA LYS A 151 -24.68 2.96 -20.45
C LYS A 151 -24.79 3.69 -21.77
#